data_AF-A0A661HYC1-F1
#
_entry.id   AF-A0A661HYC1-F1
#
_cell.length_a   1.000
_cell.length_b   1.000
_cell.length_c   1.000
_cell.angle_alpha   90.00
_cell.angle_beta   90.00
_cell.angle_gamma   90.00
#
_symmetry.space_group_name_H-M   'P 1'
#
loop_
_entity.id
_entity.type
_entity.pdbx_description
1 polymer ?
#
loop_
_entity_poly.entity_id
_entity_poly.type
_entity_poly.pdbx_seq_one_letter_code
_entity_poly.pdbx_strand_id
1 'polypeptide(L)'
;MLNILFIASAFIFMMAMLKSLFETHAFLKQLEKEHHSIWEELGRPRWKVHFGETSFRDAVKKIRSHEFASLEDPVLEGCYKAIKRADRTAVITAVTVFSITLFQAIMS
;
A
#
# COMPACT_ATOMS: atom_id res chain seq x y z
N MET A 1 8.00 -29.57 -2.44
CA MET A 1 8.76 -28.38 -1.96
C MET A 1 8.27 -27.07 -2.58
N LEU A 2 8.06 -27.01 -3.89
CA LEU A 2 7.74 -25.76 -4.59
C LEU A 2 6.35 -25.18 -4.26
N ASN A 3 5.34 -26.03 -4.05
CA ASN A 3 4.03 -25.58 -3.54
C ASN A 3 4.13 -24.88 -2.18
N ILE A 4 5.05 -25.28 -1.31
CA ILE A 4 5.23 -24.66 0.02
C ILE A 4 5.86 -23.28 -0.13
N LEU A 5 6.87 -23.13 -1.00
CA LEU A 5 7.50 -21.83 -1.32
C LEU A 5 6.51 -20.86 -1.97
N PHE A 6 5.66 -21.36 -2.88
CA PHE A 6 4.61 -20.57 -3.50
C PHE A 6 3.58 -20.09 -2.47
N ILE A 7 3.05 -21.00 -1.63
CA ILE A 7 2.08 -20.66 -0.58
C ILE A 7 2.67 -19.67 0.42
N ALA A 8 3.92 -19.87 0.87
CA ALA A 8 4.60 -18.94 1.77
C ALA A 8 4.75 -17.55 1.15
N SER A 9 5.12 -17.48 -0.13
CA SER A 9 5.24 -16.21 -0.86
C SER A 9 3.88 -15.53 -1.02
N ALA A 10 2.83 -16.27 -1.37
CA ALA A 10 1.47 -15.74 -1.45
C ALA A 10 0.99 -15.19 -0.09
N PHE A 11 1.34 -15.87 1.00
CA PHE A 11 1.00 -15.41 2.35
C PHE A 11 1.74 -14.11 2.73
N ILE A 12 3.04 -14.02 2.42
CA ILE A 12 3.84 -12.79 2.64
C ILE A 12 3.26 -11.64 1.81
N PHE A 13 2.92 -11.89 0.54
CA PHE A 13 2.31 -10.90 -0.33
C PHE A 13 0.98 -10.39 0.25
N MET A 14 0.10 -11.30 0.68
CA MET A 14 -1.19 -10.95 1.27
C MET A 14 -1.02 -10.12 2.56
N MET A 15 -0.06 -10.48 3.42
CA MET A 15 0.25 -9.72 4.63
C MET A 15 0.83 -8.33 4.31
N ALA A 16 1.66 -8.22 3.28
CA ALA A 16 2.17 -6.93 2.81
C ALA A 16 1.04 -6.04 2.31
N MET A 17 0.12 -6.57 1.51
CA MET A 17 -1.05 -5.82 1.02
C MET A 17 -1.96 -5.37 2.17
N LEU A 18 -2.26 -6.25 3.13
CA LEU A 18 -3.03 -5.90 4.32
C LEU A 18 -2.36 -4.80 5.12
N LYS A 19 -1.05 -4.90 5.35
CA LYS A 19 -0.28 -3.86 6.04
C LYS A 19 -0.34 -2.53 5.30
N SER A 20 -0.14 -2.52 3.99
CA SER A 20 -0.25 -1.30 3.18
C SER A 20 -1.63 -0.66 3.30
N LEU A 21 -2.69 -1.47 3.36
CA LEU A 21 -4.05 -0.99 3.53
C LEU A 21 -4.26 -0.35 4.91
N PHE A 22 -3.87 -1.03 5.99
CA PHE A 22 -4.00 -0.49 7.35
C PHE A 22 -3.24 0.83 7.54
N GLU A 23 -2.01 0.93 7.04
CA GLU A 23 -1.21 2.14 7.14
C GLU A 23 -1.78 3.28 6.30
N THR A 24 -2.38 2.98 5.14
CA THR A 24 -3.11 3.98 4.35
C THR A 24 -4.31 4.51 5.12
N HIS A 25 -5.06 3.63 5.79
CA HIS A 25 -6.18 4.07 6.63
C HIS A 25 -5.71 4.94 7.81
N ALA A 26 -4.63 4.54 8.48
CA ALA A 26 -4.02 5.31 9.56
C ALA A 26 -3.55 6.70 9.08
N PHE A 27 -2.92 6.76 7.90
CA PHE A 27 -2.52 8.02 7.27
C PHE A 27 -3.71 8.96 7.06
N LEU A 28 -4.79 8.45 6.44
CA LEU A 28 -5.99 9.25 6.18
C LEU A 28 -6.66 9.73 7.48
N LYS A 29 -6.71 8.88 8.52
CA LYS A 29 -7.25 9.25 9.82
C LYS A 29 -6.43 10.32 10.53
N GLN A 30 -5.10 10.23 10.44
CA GLN A 30 -4.20 11.26 10.97
C GLN A 30 -4.37 12.58 10.21
N LEU A 31 -4.50 12.50 8.88
CA LEU A 31 -4.70 13.66 8.03
C LEU A 31 -6.06 14.35 8.30
N GLU A 32 -7.12 13.58 8.53
CA GLU A 32 -8.44 14.10 8.96
C GLU A 32 -8.37 14.83 10.31
N LYS A 33 -7.55 14.32 11.25
CA LYS A 33 -7.46 14.81 12.63
C LYS A 33 -6.59 16.05 12.78
N GLU A 34 -5.39 16.05 12.22
CA GLU A 34 -4.39 17.10 12.42
C GLU A 34 -4.31 18.08 11.24
N HIS A 35 -4.68 17.65 10.02
CA HIS A 35 -4.53 18.43 8.78
C HIS A 35 -5.85 18.57 8.03
N HIS A 36 -6.89 19.00 8.74
CA HIS A 36 -8.28 19.00 8.25
C HIS A 36 -8.47 19.81 6.96
N SER A 37 -7.74 20.90 6.75
CA SER A 37 -7.80 21.69 5.51
C SER A 37 -7.44 20.85 4.28
N ILE A 38 -6.37 20.07 4.38
CA ILE A 38 -5.88 19.20 3.30
C ILE A 38 -6.82 18.00 3.12
N TRP A 39 -7.40 17.51 4.22
CA TRP A 39 -8.43 16.47 4.16
C TRP A 39 -9.64 16.89 3.32
N GLU A 40 -10.08 18.14 3.47
CA GLU A 40 -11.17 18.70 2.67
C GLU A 40 -10.78 18.91 1.20
N GLU A 41 -9.57 19.41 0.93
CA GLU A 41 -9.04 19.55 -0.43
C GLU A 41 -8.93 18.22 -1.19
N LEU A 42 -8.70 17.12 -0.47
CA LEU A 42 -8.68 15.76 -1.03
C LEU A 42 -10.09 15.19 -1.29
N GLY A 43 -11.15 15.94 -1.00
CA GLY A 43 -12.53 15.50 -1.18
C GLY A 43 -12.98 14.49 -0.12
N ARG A 44 -12.40 14.53 1.08
CA ARG A 44 -12.75 13.68 2.24
C ARG A 44 -12.71 12.19 1.88
N PRO A 45 -11.56 11.65 1.46
CA PRO A 45 -11.45 10.30 0.90
C PRO A 45 -11.86 9.25 1.92
N ARG A 46 -13.01 8.61 1.69
CA ARG A 46 -13.52 7.56 2.59
C ARG A 46 -12.91 6.21 2.23
N TRP A 47 -12.69 5.36 3.24
CA TRP A 47 -12.32 3.94 3.06
C TRP A 47 -13.45 3.09 2.43
N LYS A 48 -14.55 3.70 1.98
CA LYS A 48 -15.63 2.95 1.33
C LYS A 48 -15.18 2.62 -0.10
N VAL A 49 -15.00 1.34 -0.39
CA VAL A 49 -14.81 0.87 -1.77
C VAL A 49 -16.17 0.94 -2.47
N HIS A 50 -16.57 2.13 -2.92
CA HIS A 50 -17.67 2.30 -3.87
C HIS A 50 -17.07 2.37 -5.28
N PHE A 51 -17.57 1.52 -6.18
CA PHE A 51 -17.25 1.60 -7.59
C PHE A 51 -17.65 2.99 -8.12
N GLY A 52 -16.66 3.80 -8.51
CA GLY A 52 -16.86 5.17 -9.02
C GLY A 52 -16.30 6.28 -8.12
N GLU A 53 -15.98 6.00 -6.85
CA GLU A 53 -15.40 6.99 -5.93
C GLU A 53 -13.87 7.05 -6.13
N THR A 54 -13.36 8.06 -6.84
CA THR A 54 -11.92 8.18 -7.15
C THR A 54 -11.13 8.88 -6.05
N SER A 55 -11.79 9.55 -5.11
CA SER A 55 -11.14 10.33 -4.04
C SER A 55 -10.15 9.50 -3.23
N PHE A 56 -10.50 8.27 -2.87
CA PHE A 56 -9.59 7.35 -2.17
C PHE A 56 -8.37 6.97 -3.04
N ARG A 57 -8.60 6.66 -4.32
CA ARG A 57 -7.51 6.32 -5.26
C ARG A 57 -6.56 7.50 -5.47
N ASP A 58 -7.10 8.69 -5.62
CA ASP A 58 -6.34 9.93 -5.84
C ASP A 58 -5.56 10.31 -4.58
N ALA A 59 -6.18 10.19 -3.41
CA ALA A 59 -5.49 10.37 -2.13
C ALA A 59 -4.34 9.37 -1.96
N VAL A 60 -4.55 8.08 -2.22
CA VAL A 60 -3.48 7.07 -2.20
C VAL A 60 -2.35 7.41 -3.17
N LYS A 61 -2.67 7.91 -4.36
CA LYS A 61 -1.67 8.34 -5.34
C LYS A 61 -0.82 9.50 -4.79
N LYS A 62 -1.46 10.50 -4.16
CA LYS A 62 -0.79 11.64 -3.52
C LYS A 62 0.06 11.22 -2.30
N ILE A 63 -0.40 10.24 -1.53
CA ILE A 63 0.39 9.67 -0.42
C ILE A 63 1.66 9.04 -0.97
N ARG A 64 1.52 8.24 -2.05
CA ARG A 64 2.64 7.55 -2.69
C ARG A 64 3.59 8.51 -3.44
N SER A 65 3.12 9.66 -3.92
CA SER A 65 3.98 10.71 -4.50
C SER A 65 4.72 11.54 -3.45
N HIS A 66 4.50 11.28 -2.16
CA HIS A 66 5.18 11.97 -1.05
C HIS A 66 4.86 13.48 -0.98
N GLU A 67 3.71 13.89 -1.50
CA GLU A 67 3.27 15.31 -1.51
C GLU A 67 3.03 15.89 -0.11
N PHE A 68 2.81 15.04 0.90
CA PHE A 68 2.55 15.45 2.28
C PHE A 68 3.80 15.63 3.15
N ALA A 69 5.00 15.46 2.58
CA ALA A 69 6.26 15.60 3.33
C ALA A 69 6.45 17.00 3.92
N SER A 70 5.88 18.03 3.28
CA SER A 70 5.92 19.42 3.74
C SER A 70 5.10 19.69 5.00
N LEU A 71 4.28 18.74 5.44
CA LEU A 71 3.48 18.87 6.67
C LEU A 71 4.29 18.62 7.93
N GLU A 72 5.54 18.11 7.79
CA GLU A 72 6.46 17.82 8.88
C GLU A 72 5.85 16.96 10.01
N ASP A 73 4.80 16.19 9.69
CA ASP A 73 4.10 15.32 10.64
C ASP A 73 4.83 13.97 10.73
N PRO A 74 5.43 13.64 11.88
CA PRO A 74 6.19 12.39 12.04
C PRO A 74 5.32 11.14 11.95
N VAL A 75 4.01 11.24 12.24
CA VAL A 75 3.06 10.13 12.15
C VAL A 75 2.75 9.85 10.67
N LEU A 76 2.46 10.89 9.89
CA LEU A 76 2.24 10.76 8.44
C LEU A 76 3.48 10.19 7.74
N GLU A 77 4.67 10.67 8.12
CA GLU A 77 5.94 10.17 7.60
C GLU A 77 6.19 8.71 7.96
N GLY A 78 5.82 8.31 9.19
CA GLY A 78 5.85 6.92 9.64
C GLY A 78 4.95 6.01 8.80
N CYS A 79 3.69 6.40 8.62
CA CYS A 79 2.73 5.66 7.80
C CYS A 79 3.19 5.58 6.33
N TYR A 80 3.69 6.67 5.75
CA TYR A 80 4.23 6.66 4.39
C TYR A 80 5.39 5.65 4.23
N LYS A 81 6.36 5.66 5.15
CA LYS A 81 7.47 4.69 5.15
C LYS A 81 6.98 3.25 5.27
N ALA A 82 5.95 3.01 6.08
CA ALA A 82 5.36 1.70 6.26
C ALA A 82 4.65 1.20 5.00
N ILE A 83 3.86 2.06 4.34
CA ILE A 83 3.22 1.81 3.04
C ILE A 83 4.29 1.47 1.99
N LYS A 84 5.31 2.31 1.85
CA LYS A 84 6.39 2.11 0.86
C LYS A 84 7.16 0.81 1.08
N ARG A 85 7.40 0.43 2.34
CA ARG A 85 8.03 -0.85 2.68
C ARG A 85 7.15 -2.03 2.31
N ALA A 86 5.85 -1.94 2.61
CA ALA A 86 4.87 -2.97 2.28
C ALA A 86 4.74 -3.15 0.74
N ASP A 87 4.63 -2.05 -0.01
CA ASP A 87 4.61 -2.05 -1.47
C ASP A 87 5.87 -2.71 -2.04
N ARG A 88 7.06 -2.38 -1.52
CA ARG A 88 8.32 -3.00 -1.94
C ARG A 88 8.34 -4.50 -1.66
N THR A 89 7.89 -4.93 -0.48
CA THR A 89 7.80 -6.35 -0.15
C THR A 89 6.85 -7.08 -1.10
N ALA A 90 5.70 -6.48 -1.41
CA ALA A 90 4.74 -7.04 -2.36
C ALA A 90 5.37 -7.22 -3.75
N VAL A 91 6.09 -6.21 -4.27
CA VAL A 91 6.78 -6.29 -5.57
C VAL A 91 7.86 -7.36 -5.57
N ILE A 92 8.74 -7.40 -4.57
CA ILE A 92 9.82 -8.41 -4.50
C ILE A 92 9.23 -9.82 -4.46
N THR A 93 8.17 -10.00 -3.66
CA THR A 93 7.51 -11.30 -3.54
C THR A 93 6.85 -11.71 -4.84
N ALA A 94 6.18 -10.78 -5.54
CA ALA A 94 5.59 -11.03 -6.85
C ALA A 94 6.64 -11.42 -7.90
N VAL A 95 7.75 -10.68 -7.98
CA VAL A 95 8.87 -10.99 -8.90
C VAL A 95 9.46 -12.37 -8.60
N THR A 96 9.60 -12.72 -7.33
CA THR A 96 10.10 -14.04 -6.90
C THR A 96 9.16 -15.16 -7.36
N VAL A 97 7.85 -15.01 -7.14
CA VAL A 97 6.84 -15.98 -7.59
C VAL A 97 6.83 -16.12 -9.11
N PHE A 98 6.90 -15.01 -9.85
CA PHE A 98 6.98 -15.02 -11.31
C PHE A 98 8.23 -15.75 -11.81
N SER A 99 9.38 -15.47 -11.21
CA SER A 99 10.66 -16.08 -11.59
C SER A 99 10.65 -17.59 -11.35
N ILE A 100 10.11 -18.03 -10.20
CA ILE A 100 9.96 -19.46 -9.87
C ILE A 100 9.03 -20.14 -10.88
N THR A 101 7.88 -19.54 -11.17
CA THR A 101 6.89 -20.09 -12.10
C THR A 101 7.47 -20.20 -13.52
N LEU A 102 8.20 -19.17 -13.98
CA LEU A 102 8.82 -19.17 -15.29
C LEU A 102 9.90 -20.26 -15.41
N PHE A 103 10.75 -20.39 -14.39
CA PHE A 103 11.77 -21.44 -14.35
C PHE A 103 11.15 -22.84 -14.41
N GLN A 104 10.04 -23.05 -13.69
CA GLN A 104 9.30 -24.32 -13.77
C GLN A 104 8.72 -24.57 -15.16
N ALA A 105 8.13 -23.57 -15.80
CA ALA A 105 7.55 -23.72 -17.13
C ALA A 105 8.59 -24.07 -18.20
N ILE A 106 9.84 -23.59 -18.05
CA ILE A 106 10.95 -23.90 -18.95
C ILE A 106 11.52 -25.31 -18.71
N MET A 107 11.52 -25.76 -17.46
CA MET A 107 12.09 -27.05 -17.05
C MET A 107 11.06 -28.21 -17.10
N SER A 108 9.79 -27.91 -17.35
CA SER A 108 8.68 -28.85 -17.55
C SER A 108 8.51 -29.21 -19.03
#